data_AF-A0AAW0M537-F1
#
_entry.id   AF-A0AAW0M537-F1
#
_cell.length_a   1.000
_cell.length_b   1.000
_cell.length_c   1.000
_cell.angle_alpha   90.00
_cell.angle_beta   90.00
_cell.angle_gamma   90.00
#
_symmetry.space_group_name_H-M   'P 1'
#
loop_
_entity.id
_entity.type
_entity.pdbx_description
1 polymer ?
#
loop_
_entity_poly.entity_id
_entity_poly.type
_entity_poly.pdbx_seq_one_letter_code
_entity_poly.pdbx_strand_id
1 'polypeptide(L)'
;MSMAAVTKVSLKLMIDTERRRVLYAEAGKDFVDFLFYILALPIGTFIPLLNQEMVGSLGNIYDSIANVSTTYLRPNVNKEFIS
;
A
#
# COMPACT_ATOMS: atom_id res chain seq x y z
N MET A 1 -3.60 -21.93 25.85
CA MET A 1 -3.72 -20.93 24.78
C MET A 1 -2.37 -20.23 24.64
N SER A 2 -1.69 -20.40 23.50
CA SER A 2 -0.41 -19.73 23.23
C SER A 2 -0.68 -18.25 22.98
N MET A 3 -0.06 -17.37 23.77
CA MET A 3 -0.08 -15.93 23.50
C MET A 3 0.65 -15.71 22.17
N ALA A 4 -0.05 -15.28 21.12
CA ALA A 4 0.62 -14.87 19.90
C ALA A 4 1.62 -13.76 20.27
N ALA A 5 2.90 -13.96 19.96
CA ALA A 5 3.91 -12.94 20.19
C ALA A 5 3.49 -11.68 19.44
N VAL A 6 3.45 -10.53 20.12
CA VAL A 6 3.14 -9.26 19.48
C VAL A 6 4.29 -8.94 18.52
N THR A 7 4.04 -9.07 17.22
CA THR A 7 5.01 -8.73 16.19
C THR A 7 5.18 -7.22 16.15
N LYS A 8 6.29 -6.71 16.68
CA LYS A 8 6.59 -5.27 16.64
C LYS A 8 7.22 -4.93 15.30
N VAL A 9 6.54 -4.12 14.51
CA VAL A 9 7.09 -3.53 13.28
C VAL A 9 8.00 -2.37 13.66
N SER A 10 9.20 -2.32 13.08
CA SER A 10 10.13 -1.19 13.20
C SER A 10 10.49 -0.63 11.84
N LEU A 11 10.42 0.69 11.71
CA LEU A 11 10.81 1.45 10.53
C LEU A 11 11.89 2.46 10.92
N LYS A 12 12.97 2.53 10.16
CA LYS A 12 14.00 3.55 10.29
C LYS A 12 13.90 4.52 9.13
N LEU A 13 13.65 5.79 9.43
CA LEU A 13 13.45 6.83 8.44
C LEU A 13 14.70 7.71 8.36
N MET A 14 15.13 8.04 7.14
CA MET A 14 16.10 9.11 6.92
C MET A 14 15.38 10.35 6.42
N ILE A 15 15.47 11.42 7.20
CA ILE A 15 14.63 12.60 7.08
C ILE A 15 15.54 13.79 6.76
N ASP A 16 15.21 14.47 5.67
CA ASP A 16 15.72 15.79 5.36
C ASP A 16 14.84 16.81 6.09
N THR A 17 15.34 17.31 7.21
CA THR A 17 14.58 18.21 8.10
C THR A 17 14.44 19.61 7.53
N GLU A 18 15.41 20.06 6.71
CA GLU A 18 15.35 21.37 6.06
C GLU A 18 14.24 21.42 5.02
N ARG A 19 14.15 20.39 4.18
CA ARG A 19 13.10 20.27 3.15
C ARG A 19 11.84 19.56 3.63
N ARG A 20 11.80 19.17 4.90
CA ARG A 20 10.67 18.48 5.57
C ARG A 20 10.17 17.26 4.80
N ARG A 21 11.08 16.37 4.39
CA ARG A 21 10.73 15.16 3.63
C ARG A 21 11.48 13.92 4.09
N VAL A 22 10.87 12.76 3.90
CA VAL A 22 11.52 11.46 4.09
C VAL A 22 12.26 11.10 2.80
N LEU A 23 13.55 10.80 2.90
CA LEU A 23 14.39 10.41 1.77
C LEU A 23 14.35 8.89 1.53
N TYR A 24 14.38 8.11 2.61
CA TYR A 24 14.22 6.66 2.56
C TYR A 24 13.69 6.09 3.87
N ALA A 25 13.08 4.91 3.78
CA ALA A 25 12.64 4.10 4.91
C ALA A 25 13.28 2.70 4.80
N GLU A 26 13.99 2.30 5.84
CA GLU A 26 14.52 0.95 6.01
C GLU A 26 13.56 0.17 6.92
N ALA A 27 13.17 -1.03 6.50
CA ALA A 27 12.22 -1.88 7.21
C ALA A 27 12.63 -3.35 7.09
N GLY A 28 12.18 -4.16 8.06
CA GLY A 28 12.36 -5.61 8.01
C GLY A 28 11.55 -6.25 6.87
N LYS A 29 11.99 -7.44 6.44
CA LYS A 29 11.37 -8.21 5.34
C LYS A 29 9.86 -8.35 5.50
N ASP A 30 9.39 -8.72 6.69
CA ASP A 30 7.97 -8.97 6.94
C ASP A 30 7.09 -7.74 6.67
N PHE A 31 7.59 -6.54 6.97
CA PHE A 31 6.88 -5.29 6.67
C PHE A 31 6.85 -5.01 5.17
N VAL A 32 7.99 -5.22 4.49
CA VAL A 32 8.10 -5.00 3.05
C VAL A 32 7.20 -5.97 2.28
N ASP A 33 7.20 -7.25 2.66
CA ASP A 33 6.32 -8.26 2.10
C ASP A 33 4.85 -7.90 2.33
N PHE A 34 4.48 -7.52 3.56
CA PHE A 34 3.12 -7.08 3.87
C PHE A 34 2.67 -5.89 3.01
N LEU A 35 3.54 -4.88 2.83
CA LEU A 35 3.25 -3.73 1.98
C LEU A 35 3.05 -4.16 0.52
N PHE A 36 3.92 -5.04 -0.02
CA PHE A 36 3.77 -5.55 -1.38
C PHE A 36 2.52 -6.43 -1.54
N TYR A 37 2.15 -7.21 -0.53
CA TYR A 37 0.88 -7.96 -0.57
C TYR A 37 -0.29 -7.00 -0.69
N ILE A 38 -0.35 -5.93 0.11
CA ILE A 38 -1.41 -4.91 -0.02
C ILE A 38 -1.44 -4.31 -1.43
N LEU A 39 -0.28 -4.01 -2.01
CA LEU A 39 -0.19 -3.41 -3.35
C LEU A 39 -0.50 -4.40 -4.49
N ALA A 40 -0.30 -5.70 -4.27
CA ALA A 40 -0.56 -6.76 -5.25
C ALA A 40 -2.02 -7.24 -5.20
N LEU A 41 -2.71 -7.02 -4.09
CA LEU A 41 -4.14 -7.27 -3.96
C LEU A 41 -4.92 -6.32 -4.89
N PRO A 42 -5.99 -6.80 -5.56
CA PRO A 42 -6.93 -5.92 -6.25
C PRO A 42 -7.49 -4.90 -5.27
N ILE A 43 -7.01 -3.65 -5.33
CA ILE A 43 -7.26 -2.65 -4.28
C ILE A 43 -8.78 -2.40 -4.14
N GLY A 44 -9.54 -2.49 -5.23
CA GLY A 44 -10.99 -2.34 -5.19
C GLY A 44 -11.75 -3.43 -4.43
N THR A 45 -11.15 -4.61 -4.22
CA THR A 45 -11.81 -5.69 -3.47
C THR A 45 -11.82 -5.42 -1.96
N PHE A 46 -10.81 -4.73 -1.42
CA PHE A 46 -10.64 -4.60 0.03
C PHE A 46 -10.83 -3.19 0.55
N ILE A 47 -10.83 -2.15 -0.30
CA ILE A 47 -11.17 -0.79 0.14
C ILE A 47 -12.49 -0.71 0.91
N PRO A 48 -13.57 -1.42 0.52
CA PRO A 48 -14.81 -1.43 1.30
C PRO A 48 -14.64 -2.05 2.70
N LEU A 49 -13.59 -2.85 2.92
CA LEU A 49 -13.26 -3.52 4.18
C LEU A 49 -12.34 -2.68 5.08
N LEU A 50 -11.80 -1.57 4.57
CA LEU A 50 -10.91 -0.68 5.33
C LEU A 50 -11.72 0.36 6.10
N ASN A 51 -11.32 0.62 7.34
CA ASN A 51 -11.89 1.72 8.13
C ASN A 51 -11.50 3.07 7.53
N GLN A 52 -12.27 4.13 7.78
CA GLN A 52 -12.02 5.48 7.24
C GLN A 52 -10.59 6.01 7.49
N GLU A 53 -10.00 5.71 8.66
CA GLU A 53 -8.60 6.06 8.96
C GLU A 53 -7.59 5.29 8.11
N MET A 54 -7.95 4.08 7.69
CA MET A 54 -7.12 3.14 6.95
C MET A 54 -7.30 3.29 5.42
N VAL A 55 -8.42 3.90 4.98
CA VAL A 55 -8.62 4.30 3.58
C VAL A 55 -7.54 5.30 3.17
N GLY A 56 -7.20 6.28 4.03
CA GLY A 56 -6.00 7.13 3.92
C GLY A 56 -5.48 7.38 2.50
N SER A 57 -4.21 7.04 2.24
CA SER A 57 -3.60 7.10 0.92
C SER A 57 -4.00 5.96 -0.02
N LEU A 58 -4.56 4.86 0.50
CA LEU A 58 -5.01 3.72 -0.30
C LEU A 58 -6.24 4.08 -1.16
N GLY A 59 -7.14 4.92 -0.65
CA GLY A 59 -8.26 5.49 -1.41
C GLY A 59 -7.77 6.33 -2.59
N ASN A 60 -6.76 7.18 -2.37
CA ASN A 60 -6.15 7.97 -3.44
C ASN A 60 -5.50 7.07 -4.52
N ILE A 61 -4.87 5.97 -4.11
CA ILE A 61 -4.27 5.01 -5.04
C ILE A 61 -5.37 4.33 -5.87
N TYR A 62 -6.46 3.90 -5.24
CA TYR A 62 -7.60 3.30 -5.93
C TYR A 62 -8.23 4.26 -6.94
N ASP A 63 -8.51 5.50 -6.53
CA ASP A 63 -9.06 6.50 -7.44
C ASP A 63 -8.11 6.75 -8.62
N SER A 64 -6.79 6.75 -8.37
CA SER A 64 -5.78 6.90 -9.42
C SER A 64 -5.78 5.73 -10.40
N ILE A 65 -5.89 4.48 -9.92
CA ILE A 65 -5.96 3.28 -10.75
C ILE A 65 -7.28 3.21 -11.51
N ALA A 66 -8.41 3.52 -10.86
CA ALA A 66 -9.72 3.59 -11.48
C ALA A 66 -9.75 4.63 -12.62
N ASN A 67 -8.94 5.69 -12.53
CA ASN A 67 -8.82 6.72 -13.55
C ASN A 67 -7.64 6.55 -14.52
N VAL A 68 -6.80 5.51 -14.37
CA VAL A 68 -5.62 5.30 -15.23
C VAL A 68 -6.04 5.01 -16.67
N SER A 69 -5.35 5.60 -17.66
CA SER A 69 -5.59 5.27 -19.07
C SER A 69 -5.17 3.83 -19.36
N THR A 70 -5.96 3.13 -20.16
CA THR A 70 -5.67 1.75 -20.60
C THR A 70 -4.37 1.67 -21.42
N THR A 71 -3.89 2.78 -21.98
CA THR A 71 -2.59 2.87 -22.67
C THR A 71 -1.41 2.52 -21.76
N TYR A 72 -1.55 2.72 -20.44
CA TYR A 72 -0.50 2.38 -19.47
C TYR A 72 -0.63 0.97 -18.90
N LEU A 73 -1.70 0.25 -19.25
CA LEU A 73 -1.91 -1.13 -18.82
C LEU A 73 -1.26 -2.09 -19.82
N ARG A 74 -0.81 -3.25 -19.32
CA ARG A 74 -0.35 -4.32 -20.21
C ARG A 74 -1.52 -4.78 -21.09
N PRO A 75 -1.24 -5.18 -22.34
CA PRO A 75 -2.26 -5.80 -23.19
C PRO A 75 -2.95 -6.96 -22.45
N ASN A 76 -4.26 -7.08 -22.60
CA ASN A 76 -5.11 -8.10 -21.96
C ASN A 76 -5.27 -7.99 -20.42
N VAL A 77 -4.91 -6.85 -19.81
CA VAL A 77 -5.32 -6.54 -18.43
C VAL A 77 -6.71 -5.92 -18.47
N ASN A 78 -7.69 -6.60 -17.86
CA ASN A 78 -9.02 -6.01 -17.66
C ASN A 78 -8.97 -5.13 -16.39
N LYS A 79 -9.35 -3.86 -16.58
CA LYS A 79 -9.30 -2.82 -15.55
C LYS A 79 -10.19 -3.13 -14.34
N GLU A 80 -11.24 -3.92 -14.52
CA GLU A 80 -12.11 -4.36 -13.42
C GLU A 80 -11.44 -5.34 -12.45
N PHE A 81 -10.32 -5.96 -12.81
CA PHE A 81 -9.57 -6.84 -11.91
C PHE A 81 -8.53 -6.12 -11.05
N ILE A 82 -8.30 -4.82 -11.32
CA ILE A 82 -7.34 -3.97 -10.59
C ILE A 82 -8.03 -2.86 -9.79
N SER A 83 -9.24 -2.45 -10.20
CA SER A 83 -10.15 -1.62 -9.41
C SER A 83 -11.19 -2.46 -8.67
#